data_AF-A0A182EY30-F1
#
_entry.id   AF-A0A182EY30-F1
#
_cell.length_a   1.000
_cell.length_b   1.000
_cell.length_c   1.000
_cell.angle_alpha   90.00
_cell.angle_beta   90.00
_cell.angle_gamma   90.00
#
_symmetry.space_group_name_H-M   'P 1'
#
loop_
_entity.id
_entity.type
_entity.pdbx_description
1 polymer ?
#
loop_
_entity_poly.entity_id
_entity_poly.type
_entity_poly.pdbx_seq_one_letter_code
_entity_poly.pdbx_strand_id
1 'polypeptide(L)'
;MNIANNSSGINGNTDDVTAMDTWEDRRISITLQYGSLKEVLVLERSNNPQQFESLCQRARQMAEKHYDGKLANSCELHLFRHDYNSPNMLQHLTSVTQL
;
A
#
# COMPACT_ATOMS: atom_id res chain seq x y z
N MET A 1 -14.70 -3.45 -65.35
CA MET A 1 -15.20 -4.70 -64.74
C MET A 1 -14.03 -5.38 -64.07
N ASN A 2 -14.07 -5.93 -62.87
CA ASN A 2 -14.93 -5.74 -61.70
C ASN A 2 -14.18 -6.49 -60.59
N ILE A 3 -13.82 -5.78 -59.52
CA ILE A 3 -13.72 -6.22 -58.11
C ILE A 3 -13.29 -7.70 -57.87
N ALA A 4 -12.05 -7.88 -57.42
CA ALA A 4 -11.62 -9.10 -56.76
C ALA A 4 -12.33 -9.21 -55.40
N ASN A 5 -13.25 -10.17 -55.32
CA ASN A 5 -13.96 -10.58 -54.12
C ASN A 5 -12.94 -11.16 -53.12
N ASN A 6 -12.71 -10.49 -51.99
CA ASN A 6 -12.01 -11.07 -50.86
C ASN A 6 -12.99 -11.22 -49.70
N SER A 7 -13.63 -12.38 -49.62
CA SER A 7 -14.43 -12.80 -48.48
C SER A 7 -13.73 -14.00 -47.83
N SER A 8 -12.73 -13.69 -47.02
CA SER A 8 -12.20 -14.61 -46.02
C SER A 8 -12.79 -14.21 -44.66
N GLY A 9 -14.01 -14.66 -44.41
CA GLY A 9 -14.59 -14.66 -43.07
C GLY A 9 -13.95 -15.77 -42.25
N ILE A 10 -13.08 -15.40 -41.30
CA ILE A 10 -12.79 -16.23 -40.13
C ILE A 10 -12.89 -15.30 -38.94
N ASN A 11 -14.11 -15.25 -38.42
CA ASN A 11 -14.48 -14.68 -37.14
C ASN A 11 -13.93 -15.63 -36.05
N GLY A 12 -12.64 -15.48 -35.74
CA GLY A 12 -11.99 -16.14 -34.63
C GLY A 12 -11.90 -15.15 -33.50
N ASN A 13 -12.98 -15.01 -32.74
CA ASN A 13 -13.02 -14.39 -31.43
C ASN A 13 -11.96 -15.11 -30.57
N THR A 14 -10.73 -14.59 -30.58
CA THR A 14 -9.72 -15.03 -29.62
C THR A 14 -9.94 -14.10 -28.45
N ASP A 15 -10.96 -14.47 -27.68
CA ASP A 15 -11.22 -13.95 -26.36
C ASP A 15 -9.88 -13.80 -25.64
N ASP A 16 -9.51 -12.53 -25.47
CA ASP A 16 -9.13 -11.99 -24.18
C ASP A 16 -8.70 -13.05 -23.16
N VAL A 17 -7.49 -13.55 -23.36
CA VAL A 17 -6.66 -13.97 -22.25
C VAL A 17 -5.49 -13.01 -22.25
N THR A 18 -5.81 -11.72 -22.07
CA THR A 18 -4.91 -10.90 -21.27
C THR A 18 -4.82 -11.67 -19.96
N ALA A 19 -3.68 -12.34 -19.78
CA ALA A 19 -3.39 -13.13 -18.62
C ALA A 19 -3.82 -12.31 -17.41
N MET A 20 -4.86 -12.79 -16.74
CA MET A 20 -5.51 -12.17 -15.61
C MET A 20 -4.43 -11.95 -14.56
N ASP A 21 -3.80 -10.76 -14.58
CA ASP A 21 -2.88 -10.30 -13.56
C ASP A 21 -3.74 -10.04 -12.32
N THR A 22 -4.16 -11.13 -11.69
CA THR A 22 -4.95 -11.12 -10.46
C THR A 22 -4.10 -10.71 -9.26
N TRP A 23 -2.93 -10.10 -9.50
CA TRP A 23 -2.02 -9.56 -8.50
C TRP A 23 -2.16 -8.03 -8.33
N GLU A 24 -3.03 -7.36 -9.09
CA GLU A 24 -2.99 -5.91 -9.27
C GLU A 24 -3.35 -5.04 -8.05
N ASP A 25 -3.86 -5.60 -6.95
CA ASP A 25 -4.09 -4.81 -5.72
C ASP A 25 -3.16 -5.23 -4.58
N ARG A 26 -1.88 -4.82 -4.70
CA ARG A 26 -0.92 -4.86 -3.58
C ARG A 26 -1.24 -3.85 -2.48
N ARG A 27 -2.37 -3.14 -2.58
CA ARG A 27 -2.73 -2.14 -1.58
C ARG A 27 -3.27 -2.81 -0.34
N ILE A 28 -2.87 -2.26 0.80
CA ILE A 28 -3.36 -2.64 2.12
C ILE A 28 -3.95 -1.43 2.80
N SER A 29 -5.04 -1.64 3.51
CA SER A 29 -5.57 -0.64 4.43
C SER A 29 -5.05 -0.96 5.83
N ILE A 30 -4.39 0.00 6.46
CA ILE A 30 -3.89 -0.11 7.83
C ILE A 30 -4.52 0.95 8.71
N THR A 31 -4.60 0.67 10.01
CA THR A 31 -4.89 1.69 11.02
C THR A 31 -3.58 2.10 11.67
N LEU A 32 -3.16 3.35 11.45
CA LEU A 32 -2.05 3.96 12.16
C LEU A 32 -2.58 4.64 13.43
N GLN A 33 -1.95 4.36 14.58
CA GLN A 33 -2.42 4.84 15.88
C GLN A 33 -1.27 5.47 16.69
N TYR A 34 -1.55 6.60 17.35
CA TYR A 34 -0.67 7.21 18.33
C TYR A 34 -1.50 7.86 19.45
N GLY A 35 -1.36 7.34 20.67
CA GLY A 35 -2.23 7.72 21.79
C GLY A 35 -3.70 7.44 21.46
N SER A 36 -4.54 8.47 21.55
CA SER A 36 -5.96 8.44 21.18
C SER A 36 -6.23 8.71 19.70
N LEU A 37 -5.23 9.17 18.93
CA LEU A 37 -5.39 9.43 17.50
C LEU A 37 -5.30 8.13 16.70
N LYS A 38 -6.23 7.99 15.75
CA LYS A 38 -6.26 6.88 14.79
C LYS A 38 -6.52 7.43 13.40
N GLU A 39 -5.80 6.91 12.41
CA GLU A 39 -5.97 7.23 11.01
C GLU A 39 -5.96 5.94 10.18
N VAL A 40 -6.85 5.84 9.19
CA VAL A 40 -6.82 4.75 8.21
C VAL A 40 -6.01 5.20 6.99
N LEU A 41 -4.98 4.43 6.64
CA LEU A 41 -4.10 4.69 5.52
C LEU A 41 -4.17 3.55 4.52
N VAL A 42 -4.16 3.89 3.22
CA VAL A 42 -4.00 2.92 2.15
C VAL A 42 -2.55 3.00 1.66
N LEU A 43 -1.84 1.88 1.73
CA LEU A 43 -0.44 1.76 1.35
C LEU A 43 -0.29 0.70 0.26
N GLU A 44 0.65 0.88 -0.65
CA GLU A 44 1.04 -0.16 -1.59
C GLU A 44 2.16 -1.03 -0.97
N ARG A 45 1.93 -2.33 -0.82
CA ARG A 45 2.99 -3.29 -0.44
C ARG A 45 4.02 -3.38 -1.56
N SER A 46 5.11 -2.67 -1.36
CA SER A 46 6.26 -2.68 -2.27
C SER A 46 7.56 -2.68 -1.47
N ASN A 47 8.63 -3.09 -2.15
CA ASN A 47 10.00 -2.99 -1.67
C ASN A 47 10.61 -1.60 -1.92
N ASN A 48 9.82 -0.60 -2.32
CA ASN A 48 10.30 0.76 -2.49
C ASN A 48 10.53 1.40 -1.11
N PRO A 49 11.77 1.78 -0.75
CA PRO A 49 12.07 2.38 0.55
C PRO A 49 11.30 3.69 0.80
N GLN A 50 10.96 4.44 -0.25
CA GLN A 50 10.23 5.71 -0.14
C GLN A 50 8.82 5.54 0.43
N GLN A 51 8.19 4.37 0.24
CA GLN A 51 6.88 4.08 0.83
C GLN A 51 6.97 3.98 2.36
N PHE A 52 8.05 3.37 2.87
CA PHE A 52 8.28 3.28 4.31
C PHE A 52 8.65 4.65 4.91
N GLU A 53 9.47 5.44 4.22
CA GLU A 53 9.78 6.81 4.64
C GLU A 53 8.52 7.69 4.69
N SER A 54 7.65 7.57 3.69
CA SER A 54 6.36 8.29 3.65
C SER A 54 5.45 7.91 4.82
N LEU A 55 5.39 6.62 5.17
CA LEU A 55 4.66 6.14 6.35
C LEU A 55 5.26 6.70 7.65
N CYS A 56 6.60 6.74 7.76
CA CYS A 56 7.27 7.32 8.92
C CYS A 56 6.99 8.83 9.04
N GLN A 57 7.00 9.55 7.92
CA GLN A 57 6.65 10.97 7.89
C GLN A 57 5.19 11.18 8.32
N ARG A 58 4.27 10.34 7.86
CA ARG A 58 2.86 10.41 8.28
C ARG A 58 2.69 10.15 9.77
N ALA A 59 3.42 9.18 10.33
CA ALA A 59 3.43 8.92 11.76
C ALA A 59 3.98 10.09 12.58
N ARG A 60 5.04 10.75 12.10
CA ARG A 60 5.57 11.96 12.73
C ARG A 60 4.54 13.10 12.72
N GLN A 61 3.87 13.37 11.60
CA GLN A 61 2.81 14.38 11.52
C GLN A 61 1.67 14.10 12.52
N MET A 62 1.28 12.83 12.67
CA MET A 62 0.26 12.44 13.65
C MET A 62 0.75 12.66 15.09
N ALA A 63 2.00 12.33 15.39
CA ALA A 63 2.60 12.58 16.71
C ALA A 63 2.70 14.09 17.00
N GLU A 64 3.14 14.90 16.04
CA GLU A 64 3.17 16.37 16.15
C GLU A 64 1.78 16.93 16.48
N LYS A 65 0.73 16.46 15.79
CA LYS A 65 -0.66 16.84 16.05
C LYS A 65 -1.10 16.47 17.46
N HIS A 66 -0.70 15.30 17.97
CA HIS A 66 -1.01 14.87 19.33
C HIS A 66 -0.37 15.79 20.39
N TYR A 67 0.82 16.34 20.12
CA TYR A 67 1.54 17.26 21.01
C TYR A 67 1.32 18.74 20.70
N ASP A 68 0.26 19.09 19.94
CA ASP A 68 -0.03 20.49 19.60
C ASP A 68 1.17 21.20 18.95
N GLY A 69 1.89 20.48 18.09
CA GLY A 69 3.08 20.96 17.37
C GLY A 69 4.36 21.04 18.21
N LYS A 70 4.35 20.60 19.47
CA LYS A 70 5.51 20.71 20.39
C LYS A 70 6.41 19.47 20.42
N LEU A 71 6.31 18.59 19.42
CA LEU A 71 7.19 17.43 19.33
C LEU A 71 8.62 17.90 19.03
N ALA A 72 9.58 17.51 19.87
CA ALA A 72 10.97 17.90 19.69
C ALA A 72 11.56 17.29 18.40
N ASN A 73 12.31 18.09 17.63
CA ASN A 73 12.96 17.63 16.39
C ASN A 73 13.96 16.48 16.60
N SER A 74 14.50 16.34 17.81
CA SER A 74 15.39 15.25 18.21
C SER A 74 14.66 13.98 18.65
N CYS A 75 13.32 13.96 18.60
CA CYS A 75 12.54 12.80 19.01
C CYS A 75 12.67 11.66 17.99
N GLU A 76 13.05 10.49 18.51
CA GLU A 76 13.05 9.24 17.75
C GLU A 76 11.65 8.61 17.78
N LEU A 77 11.15 8.21 16.61
CA LEU A 77 9.86 7.56 16.45
C LEU A 77 10.07 6.22 15.76
N HIS A 78 9.48 5.17 16.36
CA HIS A 78 9.50 3.82 15.83
C HIS A 78 8.09 3.33 15.54
N LEU A 79 7.95 2.52 14.49
CA LEU A 79 6.68 1.91 14.10
C LEU A 79 6.65 0.46 14.56
N PHE A 80 5.49 0.05 15.07
CA PHE A 80 5.25 -1.32 15.49
C PHE A 80 3.94 -1.83 14.89
N ARG A 81 3.93 -3.09 14.47
CA ARG A 81 2.69 -3.83 14.17
C ARG A 81 2.36 -4.79 15.29
N HIS A 82 1.07 -5.08 15.46
CA HIS A 82 0.62 -6.20 16.28
C HIS A 82 0.88 -7.51 15.54
N ASP A 83 1.34 -8.54 16.25
CA ASP A 83 1.39 -9.89 15.71
C ASP A 83 -0.04 -10.45 15.59
N TYR A 84 -0.35 -11.04 14.42
CA TYR A 84 -1.70 -11.55 14.13
C TYR A 84 -2.13 -12.68 15.07
N ASN A 85 -1.18 -13.53 15.48
CA ASN A 85 -1.43 -14.65 16.37
C ASN A 85 -1.29 -14.27 17.85
N SER A 86 -0.82 -13.06 18.15
CA SER A 86 -0.50 -12.61 19.50
C SER A 86 -0.65 -11.09 19.58
N PRO A 87 -1.86 -10.55 19.78
CA PRO A 87 -2.10 -9.10 19.73
C PRO A 87 -1.35 -8.30 20.79
N ASN A 88 -0.90 -8.94 21.88
CA ASN A 88 -0.06 -8.29 22.90
C ASN A 88 1.42 -8.18 22.50
N MET A 89 1.83 -8.82 21.39
CA MET A 89 3.19 -8.75 20.87
C MET A 89 3.29 -7.67 19.81
N LEU A 90 4.28 -6.79 19.97
CA LEU A 90 4.61 -5.74 19.02
C LEU A 90 5.89 -6.12 18.27
N GLN A 91 5.86 -5.98 16.95
CA GLN A 91 7.01 -6.21 16.07
C GLN A 91 7.46 -4.89 15.46
N HIS A 92 8.74 -4.56 15.63
CA HIS A 92 9.32 -3.36 15.06
C HIS A 92 9.28 -3.44 13.53
N LEU A 93 8.75 -2.39 12.90
CA LEU A 93 8.65 -2.27 11.46
C LEU A 93 9.85 -1.50 10.91
N THR A 94 10.45 -2.04 9.86
CA THR A 94 11.53 -1.41 9.09
C THR A 94 11.22 -1.32 7.59
N SER A 95 10.09 -1.88 7.14
CA SER A 95 9.64 -1.86 5.74
C SER A 95 8.13 -2.08 5.65
N VAL A 96 7.48 -1.53 4.61
CA VAL A 96 6.06 -1.77 4.30
C VAL A 96 5.80 -3.22 3.87
N THR A 97 6.82 -3.93 3.39
CA THR A 97 6.70 -5.38 3.07
C THR A 97 6.44 -6.25 4.30
N GLN A 98 6.69 -5.72 5.50
CA GLN A 98 6.41 -6.38 6.78
C GLN A 98 5.00 -6.03 7.30
N LEU A 99 4.13 -5.38 6.54
CA LEU A 99 2.73 -5.18 6.91
C LEU A 99 1.86 -6.24 6.25
#